data_AF-A0A7S2CK51-F1
#
_entry.id   AF-A0A7S2CK51-F1
#
_cell.length_a   1.000
_cell.length_b   1.000
_cell.length_c   1.000
_cell.angle_alpha   90.00
_cell.angle_beta   90.00
_cell.angle_gamma   90.00
#
_symmetry.space_group_name_H-M   'P 1'
#
loop_
_entity.id
_entity.type
_entity.pdbx_description
1 polymer ?
#
loop_
_entity_poly.entity_id
_entity_poly.type
_entity_poly.pdbx_seq_one_letter_code
_entity_poly.pdbx_strand_id
1 'polypeptide(L)'
;VAAAAALAVILSAEAAAPSVLAADSAGNDDEVSLLQHATAKIDRRGSRSDQELVLVHIPYNFGHTVENVAMFGSGGLSVAKMFGYLTTLGGFSEIKRQASWKEANFFSRPGGEVWGHLNPDLQVMNEITGCPMYYSPQKYWPKKIAEKYIGNKTVFGMLRDPYERLVAFFRGNFA
;
A
#
# COMPACT_ATOMS: atom_id res chain seq x y z
N VAL A 1 -0.68 -13.21 -57.33
CA VAL A 1 -0.44 -12.28 -56.21
C VAL A 1 -0.57 -13.09 -54.93
N ALA A 2 0.44 -12.99 -54.06
CA ALA A 2 1.04 -14.09 -53.30
C ALA A 2 0.20 -14.71 -52.17
N ALA A 3 0.36 -16.03 -52.03
CA ALA A 3 -0.11 -16.87 -50.94
C ALA A 3 1.02 -17.12 -49.92
N ALA A 4 0.61 -17.28 -48.66
CA ALA A 4 1.25 -17.95 -47.52
C ALA A 4 2.73 -18.37 -47.64
N ALA A 5 3.58 -17.77 -46.79
CA ALA A 5 4.83 -18.37 -46.33
C ALA A 5 5.29 -17.72 -45.02
N ALA A 6 5.47 -18.53 -43.98
CA ALA A 6 6.54 -18.47 -42.96
C ALA A 6 6.04 -18.99 -41.60
N LEU A 7 5.88 -20.31 -41.52
CA LEU A 7 5.92 -21.06 -40.27
C LEU A 7 7.34 -21.64 -40.13
N ALA A 8 7.87 -21.63 -38.90
CA ALA A 8 9.07 -22.30 -38.41
C ALA A 8 10.46 -21.70 -38.76
N VAL A 9 11.04 -21.00 -37.78
CA VAL A 9 12.45 -21.20 -37.40
C VAL A 9 12.52 -21.32 -35.88
N ILE A 10 12.85 -22.54 -35.44
CA ILE A 10 13.31 -22.90 -34.11
C ILE A 10 14.76 -22.41 -33.98
N LEU A 11 15.11 -21.73 -32.88
CA LEU A 11 16.47 -21.76 -32.35
C LEU A 11 16.41 -21.73 -30.82
N SER A 12 16.83 -22.85 -30.23
CA SER A 12 17.13 -23.04 -28.83
C SER A 12 18.09 -21.99 -28.30
N ALA A 13 17.82 -21.51 -27.09
CA ALA A 13 18.84 -20.97 -26.20
C ALA A 13 18.58 -21.52 -24.80
N GLU A 14 19.30 -22.58 -24.49
CA GLU A 14 19.50 -23.08 -23.13
C GLU A 14 20.50 -22.13 -22.46
N ALA A 15 20.08 -21.46 -21.39
CA ALA A 15 20.99 -20.73 -20.51
C ALA A 15 20.54 -20.92 -19.06
N ALA A 16 21.39 -21.65 -18.36
CA ALA A 16 21.36 -22.01 -16.96
C ALA A 16 20.90 -20.88 -16.00
N ALA A 17 20.10 -21.27 -15.01
CA ALA A 17 19.87 -20.47 -13.83
C ALA A 17 21.18 -20.26 -13.03
N PRO A 18 21.50 -19.04 -12.58
CA PRO A 18 22.49 -18.86 -11.54
C PRO A 18 21.82 -18.92 -10.17
N SER A 19 22.12 -19.98 -9.43
CA SER A 19 22.10 -19.99 -7.97
C SER A 19 23.26 -19.14 -7.47
N VAL A 20 23.01 -18.04 -6.76
CA VAL A 20 24.02 -17.44 -5.88
C VAL A 20 23.33 -16.93 -4.61
N LEU A 21 23.44 -17.76 -3.58
CA LEU A 21 23.54 -17.29 -2.20
C LEU A 21 24.81 -16.45 -2.10
N ALA A 22 24.66 -15.15 -1.85
CA ALA A 22 25.70 -14.33 -1.28
C ALA A 22 25.03 -13.43 -0.24
N ALA A 23 25.17 -13.84 1.02
CA ALA A 23 24.93 -12.99 2.16
C ALA A 23 26.03 -11.93 2.14
N ASP A 24 25.64 -10.69 1.88
CA ASP A 24 26.51 -9.54 2.11
C ASP A 24 25.98 -8.80 3.34
N SER A 25 26.67 -9.01 4.45
CA SER A 25 26.48 -8.27 5.69
C SER A 25 27.15 -6.90 5.54
N ALA A 26 26.34 -5.87 5.27
CA ALA A 26 26.77 -4.49 5.44
C ALA A 26 25.71 -3.79 6.30
N GLY A 27 26.08 -3.54 7.55
CA GLY A 27 25.27 -2.83 8.52
C GLY A 27 24.94 -1.43 8.02
N ASN A 28 23.73 -1.30 7.52
CA ASN A 28 22.96 -0.06 7.57
C ASN A 28 21.61 -0.50 8.13
N ASP A 29 21.56 -0.60 9.46
CA ASP A 29 20.31 -0.85 10.17
C ASP A 29 19.40 0.36 9.92
N ASP A 30 18.68 0.31 8.81
CA ASP A 30 17.73 1.30 8.36
C ASP A 30 16.76 1.57 9.51
N GLU A 31 16.84 2.75 10.14
CA GLU A 31 15.98 3.13 11.27
C GLU A 31 14.49 2.95 10.95
N VAL A 32 14.12 2.99 9.67
CA VAL A 32 12.75 2.75 9.19
C VAL A 32 12.40 1.26 9.06
N SER A 33 13.36 0.37 8.76
CA SER A 33 13.17 -1.08 8.88
C SER A 33 13.03 -1.50 10.34
N LEU A 34 13.71 -0.81 11.26
CA LEU A 34 13.55 -1.00 12.70
C LEU A 34 12.15 -0.60 13.19
N LEU A 35 11.49 0.38 12.57
CA LEU A 35 10.07 0.67 12.85
C LEU A 35 9.12 -0.46 12.42
N GLN A 36 9.52 -1.30 11.45
CA GLN A 36 8.75 -2.48 11.04
C GLN A 36 9.10 -3.73 11.85
N HIS A 37 10.35 -3.87 12.31
CA HIS A 37 10.81 -4.98 13.15
C HIS A 37 10.59 -4.79 14.65
N ALA A 38 10.29 -3.57 15.09
CA ALA A 38 9.58 -3.31 16.33
C ALA A 38 8.14 -3.83 16.21
N THR A 39 8.02 -5.15 16.07
CA THR A 39 6.92 -5.89 16.68
C THR A 39 6.73 -5.25 18.04
N ALA A 40 5.61 -4.53 18.16
CA ALA A 40 5.26 -3.81 19.35
C ALA A 40 5.65 -4.68 20.54
N LYS A 41 6.55 -4.20 21.40
CA LYS A 41 6.56 -4.67 22.78
C LYS A 41 5.20 -4.26 23.29
N ILE A 42 4.20 -5.11 23.05
CA ILE A 42 2.84 -4.95 23.54
C ILE A 42 3.03 -5.05 25.04
N ASP A 43 3.19 -3.91 25.70
CA ASP A 43 3.17 -3.83 27.13
C ASP A 43 1.73 -4.18 27.55
N ARG A 44 1.51 -5.46 27.85
CA ARG A 44 0.20 -6.02 28.23
C ARG A 44 -0.31 -5.46 29.57
N ARG A 45 0.34 -4.41 30.13
CA ARG A 45 0.00 -3.79 31.41
C ARG A 45 -0.76 -2.46 31.30
N GLY A 46 -0.95 -1.91 30.10
CA GLY A 46 -1.78 -0.72 29.90
C GLY A 46 -3.27 -1.07 29.78
N SER A 47 -4.14 -0.35 30.49
CA SER A 47 -5.59 -0.42 30.32
C SER A 47 -5.96 -0.27 28.83
N ARG A 48 -6.95 -1.05 28.39
CA ARG A 48 -7.42 -1.23 27.00
C ARG A 48 -8.01 0.02 26.32
N SER A 49 -7.80 1.20 26.89
CA SER A 49 -8.29 2.50 26.44
C SER A 49 -7.12 3.33 25.92
N ASP A 50 -7.20 3.75 24.65
CA ASP A 50 -6.35 4.75 23.98
C ASP A 50 -4.98 4.33 23.41
N GLN A 51 -4.81 3.08 22.96
CA GLN A 51 -3.72 2.82 22.00
C GLN A 51 -4.12 3.35 20.62
N GLU A 52 -3.57 4.50 20.22
CA GLU A 52 -3.69 5.00 18.85
C GLU A 52 -3.05 3.99 17.89
N LEU A 53 -3.85 3.50 16.94
CA LEU A 53 -3.42 2.55 15.93
C LEU A 53 -3.15 3.28 14.61
N VAL A 54 -2.20 2.78 13.84
CA VAL A 54 -2.02 3.24 12.45
C VAL A 54 -1.93 2.05 11.51
N LEU A 55 -2.77 2.07 10.49
CA LEU A 55 -2.69 1.09 9.42
C LEU A 55 -1.55 1.45 8.47
N VAL A 56 -0.59 0.53 8.35
CA VAL A 56 0.41 0.53 7.29
C VAL A 56 0.20 -0.74 6.49
N HIS A 57 -0.21 -0.62 5.24
CA HIS A 57 -0.43 -1.79 4.39
C HIS A 57 0.16 -1.60 3.01
N ILE A 58 0.45 -2.72 2.38
CA ILE A 58 0.87 -2.75 0.99
C ILE A 58 -0.40 -2.84 0.11
N PRO A 59 -0.48 -2.09 -0.99
CA PRO A 59 -1.64 -2.11 -1.90
C PRO A 59 -1.99 -3.47 -2.49
N TYR A 60 -3.24 -3.57 -2.98
CA TYR A 60 -3.89 -4.78 -3.51
C TYR A 60 -4.14 -5.87 -2.46
N ASN A 61 -4.35 -5.46 -1.21
CA ASN A 61 -4.72 -6.32 -0.10
C ASN A 61 -6.05 -5.88 0.52
N PHE A 62 -6.46 -6.58 1.58
CA PHE A 62 -7.60 -6.20 2.44
C PHE A 62 -7.44 -4.79 3.07
N GLY A 63 -6.27 -4.15 2.96
CA GLY A 63 -6.00 -2.80 3.46
C GLY A 63 -6.99 -1.76 2.94
N HIS A 64 -7.29 -1.77 1.64
CA HIS A 64 -8.31 -0.87 1.08
C HIS A 64 -9.71 -1.14 1.64
N THR A 65 -10.00 -2.37 2.03
CA THR A 65 -11.27 -2.68 2.72
C THR A 65 -11.27 -2.07 4.12
N VAL A 66 -10.15 -2.13 4.85
CA VAL A 66 -10.03 -1.50 6.17
C VAL A 66 -10.15 0.02 6.06
N GLU A 67 -9.47 0.65 5.10
CA GLU A 67 -9.61 2.08 4.79
C GLU A 67 -11.07 2.46 4.50
N ASN A 68 -11.75 1.69 3.63
CA ASN A 68 -13.15 1.92 3.29
C ASN A 68 -14.06 1.82 4.52
N VAL A 69 -13.90 0.77 5.30
CA VAL A 69 -14.76 0.53 6.46
C VAL A 69 -14.53 1.57 7.54
N ALA A 70 -13.28 2.00 7.75
CA ALA A 70 -12.95 3.06 8.69
C ALA A 70 -13.56 4.40 8.27
N MET A 71 -13.42 4.79 7.01
CA MET A 71 -13.86 6.10 6.53
C MET A 71 -15.35 6.14 6.18
N PHE A 72 -15.86 5.18 5.41
CA PHE A 72 -17.21 5.18 4.83
C PHE A 72 -18.16 4.14 5.46
N GLY A 73 -17.65 3.19 6.23
CA GLY A 73 -18.43 2.10 6.82
C GLY A 73 -18.56 0.86 5.95
N SER A 74 -19.43 -0.07 6.35
CA SER A 74 -19.65 -1.35 5.67
C SER A 74 -20.87 -1.32 4.73
N GLY A 75 -20.84 -2.13 3.67
CA GLY A 75 -21.97 -2.35 2.75
C GLY A 75 -21.69 -1.86 1.33
N GLY A 76 -22.56 -2.22 0.36
CA GLY A 76 -22.34 -1.89 -1.05
C GLY A 76 -22.26 -0.38 -1.34
N LEU A 77 -23.04 0.43 -0.61
CA LEU A 77 -23.03 1.89 -0.78
C LEU A 77 -21.69 2.52 -0.31
N SER A 78 -20.99 1.93 0.67
CA SER A 78 -19.70 2.46 1.10
C SER A 78 -18.62 2.22 0.05
N VAL A 79 -18.64 1.05 -0.60
CA VAL A 79 -17.75 0.74 -1.73
C VAL A 79 -17.98 1.73 -2.89
N ALA A 80 -19.24 2.00 -3.25
CA ALA A 80 -19.54 2.97 -4.30
C ALA A 80 -19.05 4.40 -3.95
N LYS A 81 -19.19 4.81 -2.69
CA LYS A 81 -18.65 6.10 -2.19
C LYS A 81 -17.13 6.14 -2.26
N MET A 82 -16.45 5.09 -1.83
CA MET A 82 -14.99 5.00 -1.93
C MET A 82 -14.54 5.11 -3.39
N PHE A 83 -15.14 4.34 -4.30
CA PHE A 83 -14.80 4.42 -5.72
C PHE A 83 -15.08 5.81 -6.32
N GLY A 84 -16.24 6.40 -6.00
CA GLY A 84 -16.56 7.76 -6.43
C GLY A 84 -15.57 8.79 -5.89
N TYR A 85 -15.18 8.69 -4.63
CA TYR A 85 -14.19 9.57 -4.02
C TYR A 85 -12.80 9.38 -4.65
N LEU A 86 -12.31 8.14 -4.74
CA LEU A 86 -11.00 7.84 -5.31
C LEU A 86 -10.90 8.25 -6.78
N THR A 87 -11.95 8.05 -7.59
CA THR A 87 -11.93 8.50 -8.99
C THR A 87 -11.75 10.01 -9.10
N THR A 88 -12.29 10.80 -8.16
CA THR A 88 -12.02 12.25 -8.12
C THR A 88 -10.60 12.61 -7.73
N LEU A 89 -9.87 11.73 -7.04
CA LEU A 89 -8.46 11.89 -6.67
C LEU A 89 -7.50 11.44 -7.78
N GLY A 90 -8.01 10.74 -8.81
CA GLY A 90 -7.22 10.16 -9.90
C GLY A 90 -7.21 8.63 -9.93
N GLY A 91 -7.99 7.99 -9.05
CA GLY A 91 -8.18 6.55 -9.01
C GLY A 91 -7.04 5.83 -8.29
N PHE A 92 -6.76 4.61 -8.71
CA PHE A 92 -5.74 3.76 -8.07
C PHE A 92 -4.35 3.89 -8.69
N SER A 93 -4.15 4.67 -9.74
CA SER A 93 -2.91 4.70 -10.53
C SER A 93 -2.25 6.06 -10.65
N GLU A 94 -3.02 7.16 -10.57
CA GLU A 94 -2.53 8.52 -10.76
C GLU A 94 -3.11 9.43 -9.69
N ILE A 95 -2.31 10.37 -9.16
CA ILE A 95 -2.83 11.45 -8.32
C ILE A 95 -3.17 12.63 -9.23
N LYS A 96 -4.46 12.84 -9.51
CA LYS A 96 -4.96 14.01 -10.25
C LYS A 96 -5.10 15.23 -9.35
N ARG A 97 -5.42 15.01 -8.07
CA ARG A 97 -5.48 16.06 -7.05
C ARG A 97 -5.20 15.47 -5.68
N GLN A 98 -4.69 16.32 -4.79
CA GLN A 98 -4.58 16.03 -3.37
C GLN A 98 -5.87 16.44 -2.65
N ALA A 99 -6.42 15.55 -1.84
CA ALA A 99 -7.53 15.85 -0.94
C ALA A 99 -7.09 16.83 0.14
N SER A 100 -8.04 17.61 0.67
CA SER A 100 -7.79 18.38 1.90
C SER A 100 -8.21 17.59 3.13
N TRP A 101 -7.62 17.88 4.30
CA TRP A 101 -8.08 17.30 5.56
C TRP A 101 -9.54 17.66 5.88
N LYS A 102 -10.01 18.85 5.48
CA LYS A 102 -11.43 19.23 5.62
C LYS A 102 -12.34 18.30 4.84
N GLU A 103 -11.94 17.93 3.63
CA GLU A 103 -12.66 17.01 2.76
C GLU A 103 -12.63 15.57 3.31
N ALA A 104 -11.45 15.06 3.68
CA ALA A 104 -11.31 13.73 4.27
C ALA A 104 -12.16 13.60 5.54
N ASN A 105 -12.15 14.61 6.42
CA ASN A 105 -12.95 14.63 7.63
C ASN A 105 -14.46 14.75 7.36
N PHE A 106 -14.86 15.42 6.28
CA PHE A 106 -16.28 15.52 5.89
C PHE A 106 -16.86 14.17 5.50
N PHE A 107 -16.09 13.35 4.80
CA PHE A 107 -16.52 12.02 4.36
C PHE A 107 -16.32 10.94 5.43
N SER A 108 -15.44 11.19 6.41
CA SER A 108 -15.17 10.26 7.50
C SER A 108 -16.36 10.13 8.43
N ARG A 109 -16.64 8.89 8.84
CA ARG A 109 -17.61 8.63 9.91
C ARG A 109 -17.11 9.20 11.24
N PRO A 110 -18.00 9.52 12.19
CA PRO A 110 -17.60 9.90 13.54
C PRO A 110 -16.69 8.82 14.16
N GLY A 111 -15.48 9.22 14.57
CA GLY A 111 -14.46 8.30 15.10
C GLY A 111 -13.77 7.42 14.06
N GLY A 112 -14.04 7.59 12.77
CA GLY A 112 -13.35 6.90 11.69
C GLY A 112 -11.97 7.50 11.45
N GLU A 113 -10.94 6.65 11.40
CA GLU A 113 -9.60 7.07 11.04
C GLU A 113 -9.37 7.09 9.52
N VAL A 114 -8.53 8.01 9.08
CA VAL A 114 -8.16 8.19 7.67
C VAL A 114 -6.77 7.60 7.43
N TRP A 115 -6.74 6.43 6.80
CA TRP A 115 -5.52 5.66 6.54
C TRP A 115 -5.17 5.58 5.05
N GLY A 116 -3.89 5.30 4.79
CA GLY A 116 -3.30 4.96 3.51
C GLY A 116 -3.75 5.85 2.36
N HIS A 117 -4.43 5.28 1.37
CA HIS A 117 -4.85 5.99 0.16
C HIS A 117 -5.73 7.21 0.47
N LEU A 118 -6.58 7.09 1.50
CA LEU A 118 -7.54 8.13 1.86
C LEU A 118 -6.88 9.27 2.66
N ASN A 119 -5.64 9.11 3.12
CA ASN A 119 -4.92 10.11 3.88
C ASN A 119 -4.33 11.20 2.96
N PRO A 120 -4.76 12.48 3.12
CA PRO A 120 -4.26 13.60 2.32
C PRO A 120 -2.74 13.73 2.29
N ASP A 121 -2.05 13.44 3.40
CA ASP A 121 -0.60 13.62 3.51
C ASP A 121 0.19 12.56 2.74
N LEU A 122 -0.44 11.42 2.43
CA LEU A 122 0.19 10.34 1.67
C LEU A 122 -0.08 10.46 0.15
N GLN A 123 -0.91 11.42 -0.27
CA GLN A 123 -1.21 11.70 -1.68
C GLN A 123 -0.15 12.60 -2.32
N VAL A 124 1.12 12.29 -2.04
CA VAL A 124 2.29 12.94 -2.65
C VAL A 124 3.15 11.88 -3.32
N MET A 125 3.79 12.24 -4.42
CA MET A 125 4.63 11.31 -5.19
C MET A 125 5.99 11.12 -4.51
N ASN A 126 6.47 9.88 -4.51
CA ASN A 126 7.82 9.53 -4.12
C ASN A 126 8.78 9.73 -5.28
N GLU A 127 9.86 10.47 -5.07
CA GLU A 127 10.87 10.71 -6.11
C GLU A 127 11.66 9.45 -6.47
N ILE A 128 11.80 8.50 -5.55
CA ILE A 128 12.60 7.27 -5.76
C ILE A 128 11.79 6.22 -6.51
N THR A 129 10.57 5.95 -6.06
CA THR A 129 9.72 4.88 -6.61
C THR A 129 8.79 5.34 -7.72
N GLY A 130 8.64 6.66 -7.92
CA GLY A 130 7.68 7.21 -8.89
C GLY A 130 6.23 6.81 -8.60
N CYS A 131 5.92 6.51 -7.34
CA CYS A 131 4.60 6.09 -6.88
C CYS A 131 4.09 7.03 -5.77
N PRO A 132 2.78 7.15 -5.55
CA PRO A 132 2.23 7.81 -4.37
C PRO A 132 2.78 7.23 -3.06
N MET A 133 2.95 8.03 -1.99
CA MET A 133 3.51 7.55 -0.70
C MET A 133 2.76 6.34 -0.17
N TYR A 134 1.43 6.30 -0.29
CA TYR A 134 0.61 5.17 0.17
C TYR A 134 0.89 3.85 -0.57
N TYR A 135 1.63 3.87 -1.68
CA TYR A 135 2.14 2.68 -2.38
C TYR A 135 3.65 2.48 -2.26
N SER A 136 4.38 3.50 -1.83
CA SER A 136 5.82 3.41 -1.63
C SER A 136 6.14 2.66 -0.33
N PRO A 137 7.14 1.76 -0.33
CA PRO A 137 7.67 1.19 0.91
C PRO A 137 8.09 2.27 1.90
N GLN A 138 7.83 2.06 3.19
CA GLN A 138 8.02 3.07 4.25
C GLN A 138 9.48 3.49 4.38
N LYS A 139 10.44 2.61 4.08
CA LYS A 139 11.87 2.95 4.05
C LYS A 139 12.24 4.08 3.08
N TYR A 140 11.37 4.38 2.11
CA TYR A 140 11.54 5.48 1.17
C TYR A 140 10.69 6.71 1.53
N TRP A 141 9.98 6.70 2.65
CA TRP A 141 9.17 7.84 3.07
C TRP A 141 10.06 8.94 3.65
N PRO A 142 9.81 10.22 3.32
CA PRO A 142 10.44 11.32 4.01
C PRO A 142 10.15 11.26 5.51
N LYS A 143 11.17 11.46 6.34
CA LYS A 143 11.06 11.40 7.81
C LYS A 143 9.88 12.19 8.35
N LYS A 144 9.67 13.42 7.85
CA LYS A 144 8.54 14.28 8.24
C LYS A 144 7.16 13.66 7.95
N ILE A 145 7.01 12.93 6.84
CA ILE A 145 5.75 12.26 6.49
C ILE A 145 5.55 11.02 7.37
N ALA A 146 6.62 10.24 7.57
CA ALA A 146 6.59 9.07 8.45
C ALA A 146 6.26 9.45 9.89
N GLU A 147 6.89 10.48 10.45
CA GLU A 147 6.59 11.00 11.80
C GLU A 147 5.17 11.53 11.92
N LYS A 148 4.65 12.22 10.89
CA LYS A 148 3.28 12.73 10.89
C LYS A 148 2.23 11.62 10.83
N TYR A 149 2.47 10.59 10.01
CA TYR A 149 1.52 9.52 9.77
C TYR A 149 1.59 8.41 10.83
N ILE A 150 2.81 7.94 11.14
CA ILE A 150 3.08 6.86 12.08
C ILE A 150 3.26 7.40 13.50
N GLY A 151 4.11 8.41 13.67
CA GLY A 151 4.36 9.06 14.96
C GLY A 151 4.62 8.07 16.10
N ASN A 152 3.92 8.28 17.22
CA ASN A 152 3.92 7.42 18.41
C ASN A 152 2.82 6.35 18.40
N LYS A 153 2.19 6.10 17.25
CA LYS A 153 1.08 5.14 17.11
C LYS A 153 1.61 3.71 17.03
N THR A 154 0.78 2.77 17.44
CA THR A 154 1.06 1.35 17.25
C THR A 154 0.74 0.97 15.80
N VAL A 155 1.77 0.61 15.05
CA VAL A 155 1.63 0.16 13.66
C VAL A 155 0.97 -1.21 13.64
N PHE A 156 -0.06 -1.35 12.83
CA PHE A 156 -0.60 -2.63 12.42
C PHE A 156 -0.68 -2.70 10.90
N GLY A 157 -0.58 -3.91 10.37
CA GLY A 157 -0.62 -4.14 8.94
C GLY A 157 -1.14 -5.53 8.66
N MET A 158 -1.53 -5.76 7.41
CA MET A 158 -1.95 -7.06 6.94
C MET A 158 -0.97 -7.57 5.92
N LEU A 159 -0.46 -8.76 6.20
CA LEU A 159 0.36 -9.51 5.27
C LEU A 159 -0.53 -10.55 4.59
N ARG A 160 -0.47 -10.56 3.27
CA ARG A 160 -1.04 -11.62 2.44
C ARG A 160 0.11 -12.38 1.82
N ASP A 161 -0.09 -13.67 1.60
CA ASP A 161 0.83 -14.46 0.81
C ASP A 161 1.12 -13.76 -0.54
N PRO A 162 2.40 -13.63 -0.95
CA PRO A 162 2.76 -12.88 -2.14
C PRO A 162 2.21 -13.50 -3.43
N TYR A 163 2.05 -14.82 -3.52
CA TYR A 163 1.45 -15.48 -4.69
C TYR A 163 -0.05 -15.21 -4.75
N GLU A 164 -0.73 -15.30 -3.61
CA GLU A 164 -2.14 -14.92 -3.50
C GLU A 164 -2.38 -13.45 -3.87
N ARG A 165 -1.45 -12.56 -3.52
CA ARG A 165 -1.48 -11.15 -3.92
C ARG A 165 -1.30 -10.98 -5.43
N LEU A 166 -0.37 -11.70 -6.05
CA LEU A 166 -0.20 -11.69 -7.50
C LEU A 166 -1.47 -12.19 -8.22
N VAL A 167 -2.04 -13.30 -7.75
CA VAL A 167 -3.29 -13.83 -8.31
C VAL A 167 -4.43 -12.81 -8.15
N ALA A 168 -4.54 -12.16 -6.98
CA ALA A 168 -5.56 -11.13 -6.76
C ALA A 168 -5.36 -9.92 -7.70
N PHE A 169 -4.13 -9.50 -7.95
CA PHE A 169 -3.82 -8.43 -8.90
C PHE A 169 -4.23 -8.80 -10.33
N PHE A 170 -3.87 -10.00 -10.79
CA PHE A 170 -4.26 -10.45 -12.13
C PHE A 170 -5.76 -10.65 -12.27
N ARG A 171 -6.43 -11.26 -11.28
CA ARG A 171 -7.89 -11.49 -11.35
C ARG A 171 -8.70 -10.21 -11.20
N GLY A 172 -8.22 -9.23 -10.43
CA GLY A 172 -8.91 -7.96 -10.19
C GLY A 172 -8.83 -6.96 -11.35
N ASN A 173 -7.84 -7.08 -12.24
CA ASN A 173 -7.64 -6.17 -13.38
C ASN A 173 -8.36 -6.60 -14.68
N PHE A 174 -9.11 -7.72 -14.67
CA PHE A 174 -9.88 -8.20 -15.83
C PHE A 174 -11.38 -7.84 -15.79
N ALA A 175 -11.79 -6.85 -15.01
CA ALA A 175 -13.18 -6.37 -14.93
C ALA A 175 -13.28 -4.89 -15.27
#